data_AF-A0A068Z7N4-F1
#
_entry.id   AF-A0A068Z7N4-F1
#
_cell.length_a   1.000
_cell.length_b   1.000
_cell.length_c   1.000
_cell.angle_alpha   90.00
_cell.angle_beta   90.00
_cell.angle_gamma   90.00
#
_symmetry.space_group_name_H-M   'P 1'
#
loop_
_entity.id
_entity.type
_entity.pdbx_description
1 polymer ?
#
loop_
_entity_poly.entity_id
_entity_poly.type
_entity_poly.pdbx_seq_one_letter_code
_entity_poly.pdbx_strand_id
1 'polypeptide(L)'
;MKIDEVEKWRPFTDVEGITWDLSFLDAHEVLYTHHCEDKPDRVYKFIVSYSFHCFCKDYPEQSEDKKMALMYHSPKESRPFCKNRYRLAQRYLKDMILSLDRQRIIHAGYGSYAVIDVLNDEGERCYYHVPFRAFRERKKLRIHVTSAYPVDAKPGGGKVGFFVIARNLLAGKPLPHP
;
A
#
# COMPACT_ATOMS: atom_id res chain seq x y z
N MET A 1 -5.19 -17.85 3.69
CA MET A 1 -6.01 -17.25 2.60
C MET A 1 -5.18 -17.36 1.33
N LYS A 2 -5.47 -18.21 0.34
CA LYS A 2 -4.52 -18.40 -0.78
C LYS A 2 -4.43 -17.12 -1.63
N ILE A 3 -3.34 -16.38 -1.46
CA ILE A 3 -2.98 -15.19 -2.22
C ILE A 3 -1.64 -15.48 -2.91
N ASP A 4 -1.43 -14.92 -4.10
CA ASP A 4 -0.16 -15.10 -4.82
C ASP A 4 0.94 -14.16 -4.29
N GLU A 5 0.58 -13.27 -3.35
CA GLU A 5 1.47 -12.31 -2.67
C GLU A 5 1.96 -12.82 -1.30
N VAL A 6 2.85 -12.06 -0.65
CA VAL A 6 3.31 -12.40 0.70
C VAL A 6 2.14 -12.24 1.68
N GLU A 7 1.72 -13.35 2.32
CA GLU A 7 0.62 -13.34 3.30
C GLU A 7 1.09 -12.87 4.67
N LYS A 8 2.28 -13.31 5.09
CA LYS A 8 2.89 -13.01 6.39
C LYS A 8 4.32 -12.52 6.20
N TRP A 9 4.64 -11.37 6.77
CA TRP A 9 5.99 -10.82 6.76
C TRP A 9 6.74 -11.25 8.01
N ARG A 10 7.93 -11.84 7.83
CA ARG A 10 8.81 -12.17 8.95
C ARG A 10 9.43 -10.88 9.48
N PRO A 11 9.60 -10.72 10.79
CA PRO A 11 10.35 -9.59 11.32
C PRO A 11 11.78 -9.60 10.77
N PHE A 12 12.40 -8.42 10.71
CA PHE A 12 13.79 -8.27 10.32
C PHE A 12 14.64 -8.02 11.57
N THR A 13 15.73 -8.75 11.77
CA THR A 13 16.69 -8.47 12.85
C THR A 13 17.96 -7.92 12.24
N ASP A 14 18.38 -6.73 12.65
CA ASP A 14 19.61 -6.13 12.15
C ASP A 14 20.87 -6.66 12.88
N VAL A 15 22.04 -6.27 12.38
CA VAL A 15 23.35 -6.69 12.93
C VAL A 15 23.60 -6.24 14.37
N GLU A 16 22.83 -5.26 14.87
CA GLU A 16 22.88 -4.79 16.25
C GLU A 16 21.95 -5.60 17.18
N GLY A 17 21.20 -6.57 16.62
CA GLY A 17 20.23 -7.39 17.35
C GLY A 17 18.86 -6.73 17.51
N ILE A 18 18.59 -5.60 16.86
CA ILE A 18 17.29 -4.93 16.93
C ILE A 18 16.32 -5.64 16.00
N THR A 19 15.18 -6.09 16.55
CA THR A 19 14.09 -6.69 15.78
C THR A 19 13.06 -5.65 15.36
N TRP A 20 12.84 -5.56 14.05
CA TRP A 20 11.90 -4.68 13.36
C TRP A 20 10.65 -5.48 12.98
N ASP A 21 9.52 -5.18 13.64
CA ASP A 21 8.25 -5.86 13.36
C ASP A 21 7.66 -5.44 12.01
N LEU A 22 7.40 -6.41 11.14
CA LEU A 22 6.81 -6.22 9.81
C LEU A 22 5.37 -6.73 9.70
N SER A 23 4.76 -7.17 10.81
CA SER A 23 3.39 -7.70 10.83
C SER A 23 2.33 -6.71 10.33
N PHE A 24 2.61 -5.41 10.36
CA PHE A 24 1.72 -4.39 9.79
C PHE A 24 1.59 -4.49 8.26
N LEU A 25 2.53 -5.17 7.58
CA LEU A 25 2.47 -5.49 6.15
C LEU A 25 1.80 -6.85 5.87
N ASP A 26 1.31 -7.55 6.89
CA ASP A 26 0.58 -8.79 6.68
C ASP A 26 -0.67 -8.55 5.83
N ALA A 27 -0.97 -9.51 4.98
CA ALA A 27 -2.20 -9.50 4.23
C ALA A 27 -3.39 -9.59 5.21
N HIS A 28 -4.41 -8.76 4.97
CA HIS A 28 -5.57 -8.67 5.84
C HIS A 28 -6.84 -8.40 5.02
N GLU A 29 -7.99 -8.61 5.66
CA GLU A 29 -9.28 -8.21 5.12
C GLU A 29 -9.66 -6.82 5.64
N VAL A 30 -10.29 -6.02 4.78
CA VAL A 30 -10.85 -4.71 5.13
C VAL A 30 -12.25 -4.58 4.53
N LEU A 31 -13.14 -3.93 5.28
CA LEU A 31 -14.51 -3.64 4.89
C LEU A 31 -14.64 -2.14 4.63
N TYR A 32 -15.16 -1.78 3.46
CA TYR A 32 -15.54 -0.40 3.15
C TYR A 32 -17.04 -0.31 2.98
N THR A 33 -17.67 0.58 3.74
CA THR A 33 -19.11 0.81 3.68
C THR A 33 -19.40 2.04 2.81
N HIS A 34 -20.11 1.82 1.72
CA HIS A 34 -20.60 2.89 0.87
C HIS A 34 -21.99 3.32 1.34
N HIS A 35 -22.03 4.47 2.00
CA HIS A 35 -23.26 5.16 2.33
C HIS A 35 -23.79 5.89 1.09
N CYS A 36 -25.05 5.66 0.74
CA CYS A 36 -25.73 6.36 -0.33
C CYS A 36 -27.03 6.93 0.23
N GLU A 37 -27.27 8.21 0.02
CA GLU A 37 -28.59 8.80 0.31
C GLU A 37 -29.66 8.02 -0.47
N ASP A 38 -30.73 7.65 0.24
CA ASP A 38 -31.90 6.90 -0.26
C ASP A 38 -31.63 5.47 -0.74
N LYS A 39 -30.49 4.86 -0.41
CA LYS A 39 -30.19 3.44 -0.70
C LYS A 39 -29.59 2.74 0.50
N PRO A 40 -29.81 1.42 0.64
CA PRO A 40 -29.16 0.66 1.69
C PRO A 40 -27.65 0.69 1.52
N ASP A 41 -26.96 0.72 2.65
CA ASP A 41 -25.50 0.67 2.72
C ASP A 41 -24.96 -0.53 1.96
N ARG A 42 -23.90 -0.30 1.20
CA ARG A 42 -23.22 -1.37 0.47
C ARG A 42 -21.82 -1.61 1.01
N VAL A 43 -21.60 -2.80 1.54
CA VAL A 43 -20.32 -3.21 2.09
C VAL A 43 -19.48 -3.92 1.03
N TYR A 44 -18.23 -3.48 0.86
CA TYR A 44 -17.25 -4.11 -0.01
C TYR A 44 -16.13 -4.71 0.83
N LYS A 45 -15.94 -6.02 0.73
CA LYS A 45 -14.84 -6.73 1.39
C LYS A 45 -13.67 -6.91 0.44
N PHE A 46 -12.52 -6.34 0.81
CA PHE A 46 -11.27 -6.50 0.08
C PHE A 46 -10.26 -7.32 0.88
N ILE A 47 -9.48 -8.12 0.15
CA ILE A 47 -8.22 -8.68 0.66
C ILE A 47 -7.09 -7.74 0.23
N VAL A 48 -6.34 -7.23 1.18
CA VAL A 48 -5.19 -6.36 0.96
C VAL A 48 -3.91 -7.17 1.07
N SER A 49 -2.97 -6.94 0.17
CA SER A 49 -1.58 -7.41 0.27
C SER A 49 -0.60 -6.29 -0.07
N TYR A 50 0.65 -6.49 0.34
CA TYR A 50 1.69 -5.48 0.30
C TYR A 50 2.94 -6.00 -0.41
N SER A 51 3.62 -5.12 -1.12
CA SER A 51 4.94 -5.37 -1.70
C SER A 51 6.05 -4.93 -0.73
N PHE A 52 7.28 -4.80 -1.23
CA PHE A 52 8.47 -4.44 -0.45
C PHE A 52 8.52 -2.95 -0.09
N HIS A 53 7.60 -2.47 0.76
CA HIS A 53 7.52 -1.05 1.12
C HIS A 53 8.63 -0.58 2.05
N CYS A 54 9.19 -1.47 2.88
CA CYS A 54 10.27 -1.15 3.82
C CYS A 54 11.68 -1.34 3.21
N PHE A 55 11.78 -1.60 1.90
CA PHE A 55 13.03 -2.01 1.26
C PHE A 55 13.34 -1.15 0.04
N CYS A 56 14.62 -0.86 -0.20
CA CYS A 56 15.06 -0.06 -1.34
C CYS A 56 16.21 -0.77 -2.05
N LYS A 57 16.34 -0.64 -3.37
CA LYS A 57 17.47 -1.25 -4.10
C LYS A 57 18.75 -0.45 -3.94
N ASP A 58 18.66 0.88 -3.95
CA ASP A 58 19.83 1.74 -3.94
C ASP A 58 19.62 2.95 -3.02
N TYR A 59 20.60 3.17 -2.15
CA TYR A 59 20.87 4.45 -1.53
C TYR A 59 22.30 4.84 -1.93
N PRO A 60 22.50 6.02 -2.54
CA PRO A 60 23.83 6.46 -3.00
C PRO A 60 24.91 6.43 -1.90
N GLU A 61 24.48 6.56 -0.64
CA GLU A 61 25.36 6.70 0.53
C GLU A 61 25.66 5.38 1.26
N GLN A 62 25.11 4.24 0.81
CA GLN A 62 25.33 2.94 1.46
C GLN A 62 26.45 2.16 0.76
N SER A 63 27.50 1.81 1.51
CA SER A 63 28.49 0.82 1.06
C SER A 63 27.84 -0.55 0.85
N GLU A 64 28.44 -1.38 -0.02
CA GLU A 64 27.93 -2.73 -0.30
C GLU A 64 27.86 -3.60 0.97
N ASP A 65 28.82 -3.47 1.89
CA ASP A 65 28.79 -4.17 3.19
C ASP A 65 27.55 -3.81 4.01
N LYS A 66 27.15 -2.53 4.02
CA LYS A 66 25.93 -2.08 4.71
C LYS A 66 24.67 -2.61 4.04
N LYS A 67 24.65 -2.71 2.70
CA LYS A 67 23.52 -3.31 1.97
C LYS A 67 23.38 -4.80 2.29
N MET A 68 24.49 -5.53 2.34
CA MET A 68 24.50 -6.95 2.70
C MET A 68 24.02 -7.17 4.13
N ALA A 69 24.49 -6.36 5.08
CA ALA A 69 24.06 -6.40 6.48
C ALA A 69 22.56 -6.12 6.68
N LEU A 70 21.93 -5.40 5.74
CA LEU A 70 20.51 -5.06 5.77
C LEU A 70 19.67 -5.98 4.89
N MET A 71 20.25 -7.00 4.25
CA MET A 71 19.54 -7.81 3.26
C MET A 71 18.40 -8.61 3.92
N TYR A 72 17.18 -8.40 3.45
CA TYR A 72 16.02 -9.18 3.84
C TYR A 72 15.61 -10.13 2.73
N HIS A 73 15.41 -11.40 3.08
CA HIS A 73 15.01 -12.45 2.16
C HIS A 73 13.52 -12.81 2.34
N SER A 74 12.72 -12.49 1.33
CA SER A 74 11.35 -12.98 1.21
C SER A 74 11.28 -14.16 0.21
N PRO A 75 10.14 -14.86 0.11
CA PRO A 75 9.95 -15.88 -0.93
C PRO A 75 10.07 -15.39 -2.38
N LYS A 76 9.84 -14.09 -2.64
CA LYS A 76 9.79 -13.54 -4.02
C LYS A 76 11.07 -12.84 -4.45
N GLU A 77 11.70 -12.11 -3.54
CA GLU A 77 12.86 -11.27 -3.82
C GLU A 77 13.66 -11.02 -2.53
N SER A 78 14.91 -10.62 -2.70
CA SER A 78 15.78 -10.13 -1.63
C SER A 78 16.06 -8.66 -1.84
N ARG A 79 15.91 -7.84 -0.80
CA ARG A 79 16.17 -6.39 -0.86
C ARG A 79 16.72 -5.88 0.47
N PRO A 80 17.61 -4.87 0.46
CA PRO A 80 18.08 -4.28 1.69
C PRO A 80 16.97 -3.51 2.40
N PHE A 81 16.89 -3.72 3.71
CA PHE A 81 15.97 -3.08 4.63
C PHE A 81 16.30 -1.59 4.78
N CYS A 82 15.28 -0.74 4.77
CA CYS A 82 15.42 0.69 4.93
C CYS A 82 14.65 1.18 6.16
N LYS A 83 15.38 1.57 7.20
CA LYS A 83 14.83 2.10 8.46
C LYS A 83 13.92 3.32 8.25
N ASN A 84 14.24 4.20 7.29
CA ASN A 84 13.41 5.38 6.99
C ASN A 84 12.08 5.00 6.33
N ARG A 85 12.12 4.12 5.32
CA ARG A 85 10.89 3.62 4.68
C ARG A 85 10.04 2.80 5.65
N TYR A 86 10.68 2.03 6.54
CA TYR A 86 9.99 1.33 7.61
C TYR A 86 9.15 2.27 8.46
N ARG A 87 9.77 3.33 9.02
CA ARG A 87 9.07 4.30 9.88
C ARG A 87 7.90 4.95 9.15
N LEU A 88 8.10 5.37 7.91
CA LEU A 88 7.04 6.00 7.12
C LEU A 88 5.90 5.02 6.78
N ALA A 89 6.24 3.78 6.42
CA ALA A 89 5.23 2.77 6.10
C ALA A 89 4.44 2.37 7.36
N GLN A 90 5.13 2.13 8.48
CA GLN A 90 4.49 1.82 9.77
C GLN A 90 3.53 2.94 10.18
N ARG A 91 3.93 4.19 9.95
CA ARG A 91 3.16 5.36 10.33
C ARG A 91 1.94 5.63 9.45
N TYR A 92 2.08 5.53 8.13
CA TYR A 92 1.05 6.02 7.21
C TYR A 92 0.32 4.91 6.46
N LEU A 93 1.04 3.86 6.05
CA LEU A 93 0.57 2.98 4.99
C LEU A 93 -0.73 2.25 5.36
N LYS A 94 -0.78 1.65 6.54
CA LYS A 94 -1.95 0.84 6.96
C LYS A 94 -3.19 1.72 7.08
N ASP A 95 -3.08 2.87 7.73
CA ASP A 95 -4.20 3.79 7.94
C ASP A 95 -4.72 4.39 6.63
N MET A 96 -3.83 4.70 5.69
CA MET A 96 -4.23 5.15 4.35
C MET A 96 -5.02 4.08 3.59
N ILE A 97 -4.63 2.80 3.72
CA ILE A 97 -5.39 1.71 3.12
C ILE A 97 -6.73 1.53 3.82
N LEU A 98 -6.76 1.48 5.15
CA LEU A 98 -7.99 1.33 5.93
C LEU A 98 -9.01 2.47 5.70
N SER A 99 -8.57 3.61 5.18
CA SER A 99 -9.39 4.79 4.94
C SER A 99 -9.64 5.11 3.47
N LEU A 100 -9.34 4.22 2.51
CA LEU A 100 -9.49 4.49 1.07
C LEU A 100 -10.87 5.02 0.65
N ASP A 101 -11.93 4.65 1.37
CA ASP A 101 -13.30 5.15 1.20
C ASP A 101 -13.46 6.65 1.45
N ARG A 102 -12.58 7.23 2.27
CA ARG A 102 -12.57 8.66 2.65
C ARG A 102 -11.43 9.45 2.00
N GLN A 103 -10.53 8.76 1.31
CA GLN A 103 -9.34 9.37 0.74
C GLN A 103 -9.56 9.90 -0.68
N ARG A 104 -8.75 10.90 -1.05
CA ARG A 104 -8.63 11.30 -2.46
C ARG A 104 -7.76 10.28 -3.18
N ILE A 105 -8.38 9.55 -4.11
CA ILE A 105 -7.68 8.61 -4.99
C ILE A 105 -7.48 9.25 -6.37
N ILE A 106 -6.28 9.04 -6.94
CA ILE A 106 -5.94 9.46 -8.30
C ILE A 106 -5.50 8.27 -9.16
N HIS A 107 -5.47 8.46 -10.48
CA HIS A 107 -4.75 7.55 -11.37
C HIS A 107 -3.23 7.67 -11.19
N ALA A 108 -2.53 6.54 -11.16
CA ALA A 108 -1.07 6.47 -10.99
C ALA A 108 -0.34 5.77 -12.17
N GLY A 109 -1.00 5.68 -13.32
CA GLY A 109 -0.45 5.06 -14.55
C GLY A 109 -0.54 3.53 -14.56
N TYR A 110 -0.45 2.93 -15.75
CA TYR A 110 -0.45 1.47 -15.97
C TYR A 110 -1.57 0.71 -15.23
N GLY A 111 -2.78 1.27 -15.23
CA GLY A 111 -3.95 0.68 -14.57
C GLY A 111 -3.89 0.69 -13.03
N SER A 112 -2.98 1.47 -12.44
CA SER A 112 -2.87 1.65 -10.99
C SER A 112 -3.49 2.97 -10.53
N TYR A 113 -3.78 3.03 -9.23
CA TYR A 113 -4.31 4.18 -8.52
C TYR A 113 -3.39 4.54 -7.37
N ALA A 114 -3.50 5.75 -6.82
CA ALA A 114 -2.75 6.12 -5.63
C ALA A 114 -3.56 7.00 -4.68
N VAL A 115 -3.23 6.88 -3.40
CA VAL A 115 -3.53 7.85 -2.35
C VAL A 115 -2.24 8.55 -1.94
N ILE A 116 -2.33 9.83 -1.52
CA ILE A 116 -1.18 10.73 -1.45
C ILE A 116 -1.12 11.54 -0.16
N ASP A 117 -2.25 12.08 0.30
CA ASP A 117 -2.23 13.11 1.33
C ASP A 117 -2.14 12.48 2.74
N VAL A 118 -1.18 12.93 3.55
CA VAL A 118 -1.03 12.56 4.98
C VAL A 118 -0.71 13.80 5.84
N LEU A 119 -0.81 13.66 7.17
CA LEU A 119 -0.39 14.68 8.13
C LEU A 119 0.86 14.21 8.90
N ASN A 120 1.89 15.06 9.00
CA ASN A 120 3.07 14.79 9.81
C ASN A 120 2.80 15.01 11.32
N ASP A 121 3.83 14.90 12.19
CA ASP A 121 3.67 15.00 13.65
C ASP A 121 3.25 16.40 14.09
N GLU A 122 3.54 17.39 13.25
CA GLU A 122 3.24 18.80 13.46
C GLU A 122 1.85 19.18 12.91
N GLY A 123 1.11 18.21 12.35
CA GLY A 123 -0.18 18.43 11.73
C GLY A 123 -0.11 19.07 10.35
N GLU A 124 1.08 19.18 9.77
CA GLU A 124 1.27 19.74 8.43
C GLU A 124 1.01 18.70 7.36
N ARG A 125 0.48 19.15 6.23
CA ARG A 125 0.25 18.29 5.07
C ARG A 125 1.57 17.96 4.38
N CYS A 126 1.86 16.67 4.26
CA CYS A 126 2.92 16.15 3.40
C CYS A 126 2.37 15.07 2.47
N TYR A 127 3.18 14.68 1.48
CA TYR A 127 2.76 13.74 0.44
C TYR A 127 3.47 12.40 0.61
N TYR A 128 2.68 11.37 0.85
CA TYR A 128 3.10 9.98 0.89
C TYR A 128 2.37 9.21 -0.21
N HIS A 129 3.06 8.98 -1.33
CA HIS A 129 2.50 8.36 -2.51
C HIS A 129 2.41 6.84 -2.33
N VAL A 130 1.17 6.31 -2.33
CA VAL A 130 0.87 4.89 -2.12
C VAL A 130 0.13 4.34 -3.35
N PRO A 131 0.86 3.92 -4.40
CA PRO A 131 0.26 3.27 -5.56
C PRO A 131 -0.23 1.86 -5.23
N PHE A 132 -1.40 1.52 -5.76
CA PHE A 132 -2.02 0.21 -5.60
C PHE A 132 -2.78 -0.20 -6.86
N ARG A 133 -2.97 -1.52 -7.01
CA ARG A 133 -3.85 -2.12 -8.01
C ARG A 133 -5.06 -2.71 -7.32
N ALA A 134 -6.23 -2.47 -7.87
CA ALA A 134 -7.47 -3.10 -7.44
C ALA A 134 -7.92 -4.08 -8.52
N PHE A 135 -8.22 -5.32 -8.14
CA PHE A 135 -8.57 -6.38 -9.08
C PHE A 135 -9.49 -7.41 -8.44
N ARG A 136 -10.02 -8.31 -9.27
CA ARG A 136 -10.84 -9.43 -8.81
C ARG A 136 -10.14 -10.74 -9.13
N GLU A 137 -10.02 -11.61 -8.14
CA GLU A 137 -9.40 -12.92 -8.30
C GLU A 137 -10.18 -13.95 -7.50
N ARG A 138 -10.51 -15.09 -8.10
CA ARG A 138 -11.32 -16.15 -7.48
C ARG A 138 -12.59 -15.60 -6.81
N LYS A 139 -13.28 -14.71 -7.53
CA LYS A 139 -14.49 -13.98 -7.11
C LYS A 139 -14.31 -12.98 -5.94
N LYS A 140 -13.12 -12.87 -5.35
CA LYS A 140 -12.83 -11.93 -4.24
C LYS A 140 -12.25 -10.63 -4.77
N LEU A 141 -12.58 -9.52 -4.11
CA LEU A 141 -11.97 -8.22 -4.40
C LEU A 141 -10.61 -8.15 -3.72
N ARG A 142 -9.62 -7.61 -4.43
CA ARG A 142 -8.24 -7.52 -3.97
C ARG A 142 -7.68 -6.13 -4.19
N ILE A 143 -6.88 -5.69 -3.24
CA ILE A 143 -5.99 -4.55 -3.36
C ILE A 143 -4.57 -5.09 -3.17
N HIS A 144 -3.68 -4.77 -4.10
CA HIS A 144 -2.26 -4.99 -3.90
C HIS A 144 -1.55 -3.63 -3.93
N VAL A 145 -0.94 -3.25 -2.81
CA VAL A 145 -0.13 -2.04 -2.72
C VAL A 145 1.23 -2.34 -3.35
N THR A 146 1.57 -1.61 -4.41
CA THR A 146 2.75 -1.90 -5.22
C THR A 146 3.98 -1.15 -4.74
N SER A 147 3.80 0.05 -4.17
CA SER A 147 4.86 0.85 -3.54
C SER A 147 4.26 1.80 -2.50
N ALA A 148 5.13 2.44 -1.70
CA ALA A 148 4.76 3.48 -0.74
C ALA A 148 6.00 4.32 -0.41
N TYR A 149 5.99 5.62 -0.71
CA TYR A 149 7.17 6.49 -0.56
C TYR A 149 6.79 7.98 -0.46
N PRO A 150 7.58 8.80 0.25
CA PRO A 150 7.36 10.24 0.30
C PRO A 150 7.68 10.89 -1.05
N VAL A 151 7.01 11.99 -1.36
CA VAL A 151 7.26 12.80 -2.56
C VAL A 151 7.25 14.28 -2.20
N ASP A 152 8.13 15.07 -2.82
CA ASP A 152 8.29 16.48 -2.46
C ASP A 152 7.17 17.36 -3.03
N ALA A 153 6.67 17.01 -4.21
CA ALA A 153 5.58 17.71 -4.87
C ALA A 153 4.34 16.84 -4.97
N LYS A 154 3.15 17.45 -4.87
CA LYS A 154 1.87 16.74 -5.00
C LYS A 154 1.80 16.08 -6.38
N PRO A 155 1.72 14.75 -6.46
CA PRO A 155 1.51 14.06 -7.74
C PRO A 155 0.22 14.52 -8.41
N GLY A 156 0.30 14.81 -9.70
CA GLY A 156 -0.87 15.06 -10.55
C GLY A 156 -1.65 13.78 -10.84
N GLY A 157 -2.85 13.91 -11.40
CA GLY A 157 -3.66 12.77 -11.83
C GLY A 157 -5.16 13.02 -11.66
N GLY A 158 -5.96 12.48 -12.60
CA GLY A 158 -7.42 12.54 -12.54
C GLY A 158 -7.96 11.86 -11.28
N LYS A 159 -8.94 12.48 -10.63
CA LYS A 159 -9.60 11.95 -9.43
C LYS A 159 -10.44 10.73 -9.79
N VAL A 160 -10.38 9.70 -8.95
CA VAL A 160 -11.20 8.48 -9.07
C VAL A 160 -11.94 8.23 -7.77
N GLY A 161 -13.23 7.88 -7.85
CA GLY A 161 -14.00 7.46 -6.69
C GLY A 161 -13.69 6.02 -6.31
N PHE A 162 -13.31 5.75 -5.06
CA PHE A 162 -13.03 4.39 -4.58
C PHE A 162 -14.18 3.42 -4.84
N PHE A 163 -15.41 3.83 -4.54
CA PHE A 163 -16.59 2.99 -4.73
C PHE A 163 -16.95 2.77 -6.20
N VAL A 164 -16.46 3.61 -7.13
CA VAL A 164 -16.56 3.34 -8.57
C VAL A 164 -15.69 2.14 -8.95
N ILE A 165 -14.44 2.11 -8.45
CA ILE A 165 -13.52 0.98 -8.63
C ILE A 165 -14.16 -0.29 -8.04
N ALA A 166 -14.60 -0.24 -6.78
CA ALA A 166 -15.17 -1.40 -6.10
C ALA A 166 -16.44 -1.93 -6.79
N ARG A 167 -17.35 -1.04 -7.20
CA ARG A 167 -18.57 -1.41 -7.95
C ARG A 167 -18.24 -2.04 -9.29
N ASN A 168 -17.31 -1.47 -10.05
CA ASN A 168 -16.95 -1.99 -11.37
C ASN A 168 -16.32 -3.38 -11.26
N LEU A 169 -15.40 -3.59 -10.32
CA LEU A 169 -14.82 -4.90 -10.05
C LEU A 169 -15.89 -5.94 -9.68
N LEU A 170 -16.81 -5.59 -8.78
CA LEU A 170 -17.86 -6.51 -8.35
C LEU A 170 -18.82 -6.87 -9.48
N ALA A 171 -19.12 -5.91 -10.36
CA ALA A 171 -19.99 -6.09 -11.54
C ALA A 171 -19.27 -6.65 -12.78
N GLY A 172 -17.95 -6.89 -12.73
CA GLY A 172 -17.17 -7.34 -13.90
C GLY A 172 -17.08 -6.30 -15.01
N LYS A 173 -17.24 -5.01 -14.68
CA LYS A 173 -17.14 -3.90 -15.62
C LYS A 173 -15.69 -3.40 -15.74
N PRO A 174 -15.32 -2.74 -16.85
CA PRO A 174 -14.03 -2.09 -16.97
C PRO A 174 -13.75 -1.15 -15.80
N LEU A 175 -12.49 -1.15 -15.34
CA LEU A 175 -12.02 -0.23 -14.33
C LEU A 175 -11.99 1.21 -14.88
N PRO A 176 -12.07 2.25 -14.02
CA PRO A 176 -11.80 3.62 -14.44
C PRO A 176 -10.41 3.74 -15.06
N HIS A 177 -10.32 4.38 -16.23
CA HIS A 177 -9.09 4.78 -16.90
C HIS A 177 -9.02 6.31 -16.97
N PRO A 178 -7.81 6.90 -17.04
CA PRO A 178 -7.64 8.35 -17.20
C PRO A 178 -8.38 8.92 -18.41
#